data_AF-A0A7R9JMD3-F1
#
_entry.id   AF-A0A7R9JMD3-F1
#
_cell.length_a   1.000
_cell.length_b   1.000
_cell.length_c   1.000
_cell.angle_alpha   90.00
_cell.angle_beta   90.00
_cell.angle_gamma   90.00
#
_symmetry.space_group_name_H-M   'P 1'
#
loop_
_entity.id
_entity.type
_entity.pdbx_description
1 polymer ?
#
loop_
_entity_poly.entity_id
_entity_poly.type
_entity_poly.pdbx_seq_one_letter_code
_entity_poly.pdbx_strand_id
1 'polypeptide(L)'
;MSGNFLVWCVVRKLSRDSNQRMRELGFQMDQVISGLQEDLPRWRDCAMLTSTSLSFAVGYKYVSRHFDNRAKKSALQMLNNIREAFMRQVDRLEWMDTATRQVAQDKARLMTELVGYPDWFSNKTAFLEFHAGVSGLGSTRLGPTLTCTF
;
A
#
# COMPACT_ATOMS: atom_id res chain seq x y z
N MET A 1 19.64 5.48 24.11
CA MET A 1 19.68 4.36 23.13
C MET A 1 21.10 4.19 22.66
N SER A 2 21.75 3.06 22.98
CA SER A 2 23.15 2.80 22.67
C SER A 2 23.38 2.68 21.15
N GLY A 3 24.51 3.16 20.63
CA GLY A 3 24.82 3.14 19.18
C GLY A 3 24.70 1.75 18.52
N ASN A 4 25.00 0.69 19.26
CA ASN A 4 24.83 -0.70 18.80
C ASN A 4 23.39 -1.05 18.40
N PHE A 5 22.39 -0.48 19.07
CA PHE A 5 20.98 -0.73 18.73
C PHE A 5 20.59 -0.11 17.39
N LEU A 6 21.06 1.11 17.10
CA LEU A 6 20.81 1.77 15.82
C LEU A 6 21.45 0.99 14.66
N VAL A 7 22.68 0.52 14.86
CA VAL A 7 23.37 -0.35 13.88
C VAL A 7 22.56 -1.63 13.65
N TRP A 8 22.08 -2.27 14.72
CA TRP A 8 21.23 -3.46 14.60
C TRP A 8 19.95 -3.20 13.81
N CYS A 9 19.26 -2.08 14.03
CA CYS A 9 18.06 -1.73 13.27
C CYS A 9 18.33 -1.62 11.76
N VAL A 10 19.45 -1.02 11.37
CA VAL A 10 19.87 -0.91 9.96
C VAL A 10 20.21 -2.28 9.39
N VAL A 11 21.03 -3.06 10.09
CA VAL A 11 21.42 -4.43 9.68
C VAL A 11 20.20 -5.31 9.50
N ARG A 12 19.27 -5.29 10.47
CA ARG A 12 18.02 -6.06 10.39
C ARG A 12 17.20 -5.65 9.15
N LYS A 13 17.08 -4.35 8.89
CA LYS A 13 16.30 -3.83 7.76
C LYS A 13 16.89 -4.23 6.40
N LEU A 14 18.23 -4.24 6.27
CA LEU A 14 18.92 -4.51 5.02
C LEU A 14 19.32 -6.00 4.84
N SER A 15 19.16 -6.83 5.87
CA SER A 15 19.62 -8.23 5.87
C SER A 15 19.09 -9.04 4.69
N ARG A 16 17.79 -8.95 4.40
CA ARG A 16 17.14 -9.71 3.32
C ARG A 16 17.50 -9.22 1.92
N ASP A 17 17.89 -7.95 1.79
CA ASP A 17 18.21 -7.33 0.50
C ASP A 17 19.70 -7.42 0.14
N SER A 18 20.55 -7.84 1.07
CA SER A 18 22.01 -7.85 0.92
C SER A 18 22.52 -9.07 0.14
N ASN A 19 23.27 -9.96 0.79
CA ASN A 19 23.79 -11.20 0.19
C ASN A 19 23.02 -12.43 0.69
N GLN A 20 23.24 -13.57 0.03
CA GLN A 20 22.55 -14.82 0.35
C GLN A 20 22.67 -15.20 1.84
N ARG A 21 23.86 -15.04 2.43
CA ARG A 21 24.10 -15.35 3.85
C ARG A 21 23.26 -14.46 4.78
N MET A 22 23.19 -13.17 4.52
CA MET A 22 22.37 -12.24 5.31
C MET A 22 20.88 -12.50 5.13
N ARG A 23 20.46 -12.91 3.93
CA ARG A 23 19.08 -13.31 3.64
C ARG A 23 18.67 -14.55 4.44
N GLU A 24 19.53 -15.57 4.47
CA GLU A 24 19.30 -16.79 5.26
C GLU A 24 19.21 -16.50 6.76
N LEU A 25 20.11 -15.66 7.30
CA LEU A 25 20.06 -15.24 8.71
C LEU A 25 18.79 -14.43 9.02
N GLY A 26 18.39 -13.54 8.10
CA GLY A 26 17.14 -12.80 8.21
C GLY A 26 15.93 -13.74 8.21
N PHE A 27 15.93 -14.74 7.33
CA PHE A 27 14.86 -15.74 7.29
C PHE A 27 14.82 -16.58 8.56
N GLN A 28 15.96 -17.08 9.08
CA GLN A 28 16.01 -17.82 10.35
C GLN A 28 15.38 -17.02 11.50
N MET A 29 15.64 -15.71 11.56
CA MET A 29 14.98 -14.84 12.53
C MET A 29 13.46 -14.77 12.31
N ASP A 30 13.03 -14.61 11.05
CA ASP A 30 11.61 -14.58 10.70
C ASP A 30 10.90 -15.91 11.03
N GLN A 31 11.56 -17.07 10.88
CA GLN A 31 11.02 -18.37 11.29
C GLN A 31 10.70 -18.39 12.79
N VAL A 32 11.59 -17.86 13.63
CA VAL A 32 11.40 -17.81 15.08
C VAL A 32 10.33 -16.79 15.48
N ILE A 33 10.30 -15.62 14.85
CA ILE A 33 9.35 -14.54 15.21
C ILE A 33 7.94 -14.83 14.71
N SER A 34 7.81 -15.30 13.47
CA SER A 34 6.53 -15.38 12.76
C SER A 34 6.08 -16.80 12.42
N GLY A 35 6.92 -17.82 12.68
CA GLY A 35 6.59 -19.22 12.41
C GLY A 35 6.64 -19.60 10.93
N LEU A 36 7.25 -18.76 10.07
CA LEU A 36 7.40 -19.03 8.64
C LEU A 36 8.16 -20.35 8.40
N GLN A 37 7.58 -21.22 7.57
CA GLN A 37 8.18 -22.52 7.24
C GLN A 37 9.10 -22.45 6.02
N GLU A 38 8.73 -21.64 5.03
CA GLU A 38 9.45 -21.50 3.77
C GLU A 38 9.69 -20.03 3.45
N ASP A 39 10.84 -19.77 2.82
CA ASP A 39 11.19 -18.45 2.34
C ASP A 39 10.56 -18.20 0.97
N LEU A 40 10.18 -16.96 0.70
CA LEU A 40 9.60 -16.58 -0.57
C LEU A 40 10.67 -16.62 -1.66
N PRO A 41 10.32 -16.92 -2.92
CA PRO A 41 11.28 -16.82 -4.01
C PRO A 41 11.67 -15.35 -4.23
N ARG A 42 12.94 -15.09 -4.55
CA ARG A 42 13.51 -13.73 -4.66
C ARG A 42 12.71 -12.79 -5.57
N TRP A 43 12.21 -13.28 -6.70
CA TRP A 43 11.40 -12.45 -7.61
C TRP A 43 10.12 -11.90 -6.95
N ARG A 44 9.53 -12.67 -6.03
CA ARG A 44 8.31 -12.30 -5.31
C ARG A 44 8.62 -11.29 -4.22
N ASP A 45 9.72 -11.47 -3.49
CA ASP A 45 10.23 -10.47 -2.54
C ASP A 45 10.47 -9.13 -3.25
N CYS A 46 11.13 -9.18 -4.40
CA CYS A 46 11.39 -8.02 -5.26
C CYS A 46 10.11 -7.35 -5.77
N ALA A 47 9.13 -8.13 -6.20
CA ALA A 47 7.83 -7.63 -6.63
C ALA A 47 7.09 -6.94 -5.47
N MET A 48 7.13 -7.51 -4.26
CA MET A 48 6.54 -6.91 -3.06
C MET A 48 7.26 -5.62 -2.67
N LEU A 49 8.60 -5.63 -2.63
CA LEU A 49 9.40 -4.44 -2.35
C LEU A 49 9.03 -3.31 -3.31
N THR A 50 9.03 -3.59 -4.62
CA THR A 50 8.63 -2.63 -5.66
C THR A 50 7.19 -2.15 -5.46
N SER A 51 6.28 -3.05 -5.12
CA SER A 51 4.87 -2.68 -4.86
C SER A 51 4.72 -1.82 -3.62
N THR A 52 5.58 -1.96 -2.61
CA THR A 52 5.57 -1.11 -1.40
C THR A 52 6.27 0.24 -1.61
N SER A 53 7.36 0.28 -2.38
CA SER A 53 8.12 1.50 -2.63
C SER A 53 7.54 2.35 -3.76
N LEU A 54 6.94 1.73 -4.76
CA LEU A 54 6.44 2.34 -5.99
C LEU A 54 4.98 1.95 -6.25
N SER A 55 4.15 1.99 -5.21
CA SER A 55 2.77 1.48 -5.26
C SER A 55 1.92 2.12 -6.36
N PHE A 56 2.06 3.43 -6.58
CA PHE A 56 1.31 4.13 -7.64
C PHE A 56 1.80 3.78 -9.05
N ALA A 57 3.10 3.60 -9.27
CA ALA A 57 3.63 3.20 -10.57
C ALA A 57 3.22 1.77 -10.94
N VAL A 58 3.34 0.84 -9.98
CA VAL A 58 2.89 -0.55 -10.15
C VAL A 58 1.36 -0.58 -10.36
N GLY A 59 0.62 0.17 -9.55
CA GLY A 59 -0.83 0.30 -9.65
C GLY A 59 -1.30 0.85 -11.00
N TYR A 60 -0.64 1.87 -11.54
CA TYR A 60 -0.95 2.43 -12.85
C TYR A 60 -0.82 1.39 -13.97
N LYS A 61 0.25 0.60 -13.95
CA LYS A 61 0.46 -0.48 -14.92
C LYS A 61 -0.55 -1.61 -14.75
N TYR A 62 -0.92 -1.94 -13.51
CA TYR A 62 -1.94 -2.94 -13.21
C TYR A 62 -3.33 -2.52 -13.71
N VAL A 63 -3.74 -1.29 -13.39
CA VAL A 63 -5.02 -0.70 -13.81
C VAL A 63 -5.13 -0.68 -15.34
N SER A 64 -4.07 -0.28 -16.02
CA SER A 64 -4.02 -0.22 -17.48
C SER A 64 -4.24 -1.58 -18.17
N ARG A 65 -3.98 -2.70 -17.48
CA ARG A 65 -4.05 -4.05 -18.07
C ARG A 65 -5.24 -4.87 -17.60
N HIS A 66 -5.67 -4.71 -16.35
CA HIS A 66 -6.55 -5.66 -15.69
C HIS A 66 -7.80 -5.06 -15.07
N PHE A 67 -7.90 -3.73 -14.93
CA PHE A 67 -9.00 -3.13 -14.17
C PHE A 67 -10.19 -2.77 -15.06
N ASP A 68 -11.36 -3.35 -14.77
CA ASP A 68 -12.62 -3.03 -15.46
C ASP A 68 -13.33 -1.84 -14.79
N ASN A 69 -13.61 -0.79 -15.57
CA ASN A 69 -14.36 0.39 -15.13
C ASN A 69 -15.78 0.05 -14.63
N ARG A 70 -16.38 -1.05 -15.08
CA ARG A 70 -17.69 -1.51 -14.57
C ARG A 70 -17.62 -1.91 -13.09
N ALA A 71 -16.51 -2.52 -12.66
CA ALA A 71 -16.31 -2.87 -11.26
C ALA A 71 -16.24 -1.62 -10.37
N LYS A 72 -15.55 -0.55 -10.82
CA LYS A 72 -15.51 0.74 -10.11
C LYS A 72 -16.91 1.33 -9.94
N LYS A 73 -17.73 1.35 -11.01
CA LYS A 73 -19.11 1.86 -10.94
C LYS A 73 -19.98 1.06 -9.97
N SER A 74 -19.91 -0.27 -10.02
CA SER A 74 -20.67 -1.14 -9.11
C SER A 74 -20.27 -0.92 -7.65
N ALA A 75 -18.97 -0.77 -7.36
CA ALA A 75 -18.48 -0.50 -6.02
C ALA A 75 -18.94 0.87 -5.50
N LEU A 76 -18.92 1.91 -6.34
CA LEU A 76 -19.43 3.24 -5.98
C LEU A 76 -20.93 3.21 -5.64
N GLN A 77 -21.73 2.48 -6.43
CA GLN A 77 -23.15 2.32 -6.13
C GLN A 77 -23.37 1.58 -4.80
N MET A 78 -22.59 0.54 -4.52
CA MET A 78 -22.65 -0.18 -3.25
C MET A 78 -22.30 0.74 -2.06
N LEU A 79 -21.25 1.55 -2.18
CA LEU A 79 -20.87 2.51 -1.14
C LEU A 79 -21.96 3.54 -0.88
N ASN A 80 -22.59 4.07 -1.94
CA ASN A 80 -23.71 4.99 -1.78
C ASN A 80 -24.89 4.33 -1.04
N ASN A 81 -25.25 3.10 -1.41
CA ASN A 81 -26.31 2.35 -0.74
C ASN A 81 -26.00 2.11 0.75
N ILE A 82 -24.74 1.81 1.08
CA ILE A 82 -24.28 1.64 2.47
C ILE A 82 -24.38 2.97 3.23
N ARG A 83 -23.95 4.08 2.62
CA ARG A 83 -24.07 5.42 3.24
C ARG A 83 -25.53 5.76 3.53
N GLU A 84 -26.42 5.54 2.58
CA GLU A 84 -27.86 5.78 2.77
C GLU A 84 -28.46 4.90 3.87
N ALA A 85 -28.09 3.61 3.90
CA ALA A 85 -28.51 2.70 4.95
C ALA A 85 -28.03 3.16 6.34
N PHE A 86 -26.77 3.59 6.44
CA PHE A 86 -26.21 4.14 7.67
C PHE A 86 -26.95 5.41 8.13
N MET A 87 -27.21 6.35 7.23
CA MET A 87 -27.97 7.57 7.57
C MET A 87 -29.38 7.25 8.08
N ARG A 88 -30.09 6.31 7.43
CA ARG A 88 -31.41 5.82 7.89
C ARG A 88 -31.35 5.14 9.25
N GLN A 89 -30.26 4.42 9.53
CA GLN A 89 -30.09 3.74 10.80
C GLN A 89 -29.83 4.74 11.93
N VAL A 90 -28.95 5.73 11.70
CA VAL A 90 -28.65 6.81 12.66
C VAL A 90 -29.91 7.57 13.06
N ASP A 91 -30.83 7.79 12.11
CA ASP A 91 -32.09 8.49 12.37
C ASP A 91 -32.99 7.76 13.40
N ARG A 92 -32.88 6.43 13.48
CA ARG A 92 -33.70 5.57 14.36
C ARG A 92 -33.07 5.24 15.71
N LEU A 93 -31.83 5.69 15.97
CA LEU A 93 -31.12 5.34 17.20
C LEU A 93 -31.63 6.14 18.40
N GLU A 94 -32.38 5.48 19.28
CA GLU A 94 -32.96 6.11 20.48
C GLU A 94 -31.91 6.58 21.50
N TRP A 95 -30.73 5.96 21.51
CA TRP A 95 -29.65 6.31 22.44
C TRP A 95 -28.88 7.59 22.06
N MET A 96 -29.08 8.13 20.85
CA MET A 96 -28.45 9.37 20.39
C MET A 96 -29.42 10.54 20.48
N ASP A 97 -28.96 11.68 21.00
CA ASP A 97 -29.69 12.94 20.94
C ASP A 97 -29.72 13.52 19.51
N THR A 98 -30.67 14.43 19.26
CA THR A 98 -30.91 14.98 17.92
C THR A 98 -29.72 15.74 17.35
N ALA A 99 -28.97 16.47 18.19
CA ALA A 99 -27.82 17.24 17.74
C ALA A 99 -26.68 16.31 17.28
N THR A 100 -26.39 15.27 18.07
CA THR A 100 -25.38 14.27 17.68
C THR A 100 -25.79 13.48 16.43
N ARG A 101 -27.08 13.18 16.23
CA ARG A 101 -27.57 12.54 14.99
C ARG A 101 -27.29 13.40 13.75
N GLN A 102 -27.54 14.71 13.82
CA GLN A 102 -27.24 15.62 12.71
C GLN A 102 -25.75 15.63 12.37
N VAL A 103 -24.88 15.77 13.37
CA VAL A 103 -23.42 15.74 13.16
C VAL A 103 -22.96 14.40 12.55
N ALA A 104 -23.54 13.29 12.98
CA ALA A 104 -23.22 11.97 12.42
C ALA A 104 -23.66 11.83 10.96
N GLN A 105 -24.83 12.37 10.59
CA GLN A 105 -25.28 12.41 9.20
C GLN A 105 -24.40 13.31 8.34
N ASP A 106 -24.02 14.49 8.84
CA ASP A 106 -23.14 15.42 8.13
C ASP A 106 -21.77 14.79 7.89
N LYS A 107 -21.21 14.12 8.91
CA LYS A 107 -19.96 13.37 8.76
C LYS A 107 -20.09 12.29 7.69
N ALA A 108 -21.18 11.51 7.69
CA ALA A 108 -21.40 10.47 6.68
C ALA A 108 -21.49 11.03 5.25
N ARG A 109 -22.08 12.22 5.08
CA ARG A 109 -22.14 12.94 3.78
C ARG A 109 -20.77 13.44 3.32
N LEU A 110 -19.93 13.89 4.25
CA LEU A 110 -18.60 14.44 3.96
C LEU A 110 -17.52 13.37 3.77
N MET A 111 -17.81 12.10 4.01
CA MET A 111 -16.84 11.02 3.79
C MET A 111 -16.52 10.84 2.31
N THR A 112 -15.27 11.13 1.94
CA THR A 112 -14.71 10.88 0.61
C THR A 112 -14.59 9.38 0.32
N GLU A 113 -15.05 8.94 -0.86
CA GLU A 113 -14.82 7.57 -1.31
C GLU A 113 -13.54 7.44 -2.13
N LEU A 114 -12.76 6.39 -1.86
CA LEU A 114 -11.59 6.03 -2.65
C LEU A 114 -11.79 4.61 -3.21
N VAL A 115 -12.02 4.49 -4.52
CA VAL A 115 -12.31 3.21 -5.18
C VAL A 115 -11.32 2.92 -6.30
N GLY A 116 -10.52 1.87 -6.13
CA GLY A 116 -9.61 1.35 -7.14
C GLY A 116 -8.34 2.19 -7.30
N TYR A 117 -8.44 3.28 -8.05
CA TYR A 117 -7.31 4.14 -8.40
C TYR A 117 -7.71 5.62 -8.42
N PRO A 118 -6.77 6.54 -8.15
CA PRO A 118 -7.06 7.96 -8.12
C PRO A 118 -7.27 8.51 -9.53
N ASP A 119 -8.14 9.51 -9.67
CA ASP A 119 -8.61 9.94 -10.99
C ASP A 119 -7.51 10.56 -11.86
N TRP A 120 -6.45 11.09 -11.26
CA TRP A 120 -5.27 11.62 -11.95
C TRP A 120 -4.46 10.56 -12.71
N PHE A 121 -4.70 9.26 -12.50
CA PHE A 121 -4.09 8.21 -13.32
C PHE A 121 -4.41 8.37 -14.82
N SER A 122 -5.53 8.99 -15.18
CA SER A 122 -5.85 9.28 -16.58
C SER A 122 -4.91 10.31 -17.22
N ASN A 123 -4.27 11.17 -16.41
CA ASN A 123 -3.38 12.23 -16.88
C ASN A 123 -1.91 11.79 -16.75
N LYS A 124 -1.32 11.42 -17.90
CA LYS A 124 0.08 10.97 -17.97
C LYS A 124 1.07 12.03 -17.45
N THR A 125 0.81 13.31 -17.68
CA THR A 125 1.70 14.40 -17.23
C THR A 125 1.73 14.48 -15.70
N ALA A 126 0.56 14.48 -15.07
CA ALA A 126 0.43 14.47 -13.61
C ALA A 126 1.07 13.20 -12.99
N PHE A 127 0.91 12.04 -13.65
CA PHE A 127 1.56 10.80 -13.22
C PHE A 127 3.10 10.89 -13.25
N LEU A 128 3.67 11.47 -14.32
CA LEU A 128 5.12 11.60 -14.45
C LEU A 128 5.69 12.62 -13.47
N GLU A 129 5.00 13.73 -13.24
CA GLU A 129 5.37 14.74 -12.25
C GLU A 129 5.43 14.15 -10.84
N PHE A 130 4.44 13.35 -10.46
CA PHE A 130 4.43 12.64 -9.18
C PHE A 130 5.65 11.71 -8.99
N HIS A 131 6.17 11.13 -10.08
CA HIS A 131 7.30 10.20 -10.05
C HIS A 131 8.65 10.84 -10.44
N ALA A 132 8.72 12.16 -10.62
CA ALA A 132 9.92 12.84 -11.11
C ALA A 132 11.17 12.59 -10.25
N GLY A 133 11.01 12.39 -8.93
CA GLY A 133 12.11 12.12 -7.99
C GLY A 133 12.74 10.72 -8.10
N VAL A 134 12.10 9.78 -8.80
CA VAL A 134 12.56 8.37 -8.91
C VAL A 134 13.42 8.13 -10.16
N SER A 135 13.34 9.03 -11.14
CA SER A 135 13.98 8.94 -12.48
C SER A 135 15.50 8.73 -12.46
N GLY A 136 16.17 9.06 -11.36
CA GLY A 136 17.64 8.98 -11.22
C GLY A 136 18.17 7.68 -10.59
N LEU A 137 17.31 6.76 -10.15
CA LEU A 137 17.74 5.55 -9.43
C LEU A 137 18.23 4.41 -10.34
N GLY A 138 18.19 4.59 -11.66
CA GLY A 138 18.61 3.58 -12.63
C GLY A 138 20.12 3.32 -12.71
N SER A 139 20.96 4.05 -11.96
CA SER A 139 22.43 3.94 -12.07
C SER A 139 23.20 4.01 -10.74
N THR A 140 22.53 4.06 -9.58
CA THR A 140 23.24 4.07 -8.31
C THR A 140 23.84 2.68 -8.06
N ARG A 141 25.17 2.61 -8.16
CA ARG A 141 26.05 1.47 -7.80
C ARG A 141 25.89 1.08 -6.33
N LEU A 142 24.72 0.57 -5.96
CA LEU A 142 24.60 -0.40 -4.89
C LEU A 142 24.89 -1.74 -5.55
N GLY A 143 25.93 -2.45 -5.10
CA GLY A 143 26.53 -3.58 -5.81
C GLY A 143 25.55 -4.67 -6.30
N PRO A 144 26.02 -5.61 -7.13
CA PRO A 144 25.20 -6.62 -7.83
C PRO A 144 24.35 -7.54 -6.94
N THR A 145 24.51 -7.43 -5.62
CA THR A 145 23.74 -8.17 -4.61
C THR A 145 22.37 -7.55 -4.32
N LEU A 146 22.21 -6.23 -4.47
CA LEU A 146 20.98 -5.47 -4.15
C LEU A 146 20.01 -5.33 -5.33
N THR A 147 20.34 -5.86 -6.51
CA THR A 147 19.49 -5.70 -7.69
C THR A 147 18.42 -6.78 -7.73
N CYS A 148 17.18 -6.35 -7.56
CA CYS A 148 16.01 -7.04 -8.08
C CYS A 148 16.00 -6.97 -9.60
N THR A 149 16.97 -7.63 -10.24
CA THR A 149 17.04 -7.80 -11.69
C THR A 149 16.00 -8.84 -12.09
N PHE A 150 15.04 -8.40 -12.92
CA PHE A 150 14.04 -9.26 -13.57
C PHE A 150 14.63 -9.95 -14.79
#